data_AF-A0A7L1RQH3-F1
#
_entry.id   AF-A0A7L1RQH3-F1
#
_cell.length_a   1.000
_cell.length_b   1.000
_cell.length_c   1.000
_cell.angle_alpha   90.00
_cell.angle_beta   90.00
_cell.angle_gamma   90.00
#
_symmetry.space_group_name_H-M   'P 1'
#
loop_
_entity.id
_entity.type
_entity.pdbx_description
1 polymer ?
#
loop_
_entity_poly.entity_id
_entity_poly.type
_entity_poly.pdbx_seq_one_letter_code
_entity_poly.pdbx_strand_id
1 'polypeptide(L)'
;MLPSRALVPAVLLALASLQALASDTFKAAVYEHAVILPEPTDEPVSPSDALALMNKNMDVLEGAIKEAAQQGAHIIVTPEDGIYGWRFTRESIYPYLEDIPDPVVNWIPCTDPSRFGPAPVQERLSCMARNNSIYVVANIGDKKPCDSSDPNCPGDGRYQYNTDVVFDTRGKLVARYHKYNLFRGETQFNYPKEPEAVTFETPFGKFGIFTCFDILFYEPAVVLVSKMQVDTVLFPTAWMNVLPFLTAIEFHSAWAMGMGVNLLSANTHNTSMAMTGSGLFTPEGPATYHYDSATEEGRLLLAELSAHPRLSPTYPPAINWSLYATSIKKFPGENDTFLGAVRKDIFTFSELRQKDGNCTVCQGDLCCHLVYQMSNKSNDEVYVLGAFDGLHGSLIKYHWQICTLLKCPSTNLSTCGQPVETAQTKFEMFSLSGTFGTSYVFPEVLYSGVQLAPGEFEVLRDGRLKSKRGMSKPLITATLFGRLYEKDPPHPLR
;
A
#
# COMPACT_ATOMS: atom_id res chain seq x y z
N MET A 1 -48.55 -48.19 49.61
CA MET A 1 -47.75 -47.19 50.33
C MET A 1 -46.90 -46.44 49.29
N LEU A 2 -47.24 -45.18 49.00
CA LEU A 2 -46.23 -44.17 48.61
C LEU A 2 -45.43 -43.82 49.88
N PRO A 3 -44.15 -43.38 49.82
CA PRO A 3 -43.57 -42.39 48.91
C PRO A 3 -42.20 -42.88 48.32
N SER A 4 -41.38 -42.19 47.53
CA SER A 4 -41.01 -40.78 47.44
C SER A 4 -40.33 -40.46 46.10
N ARG A 5 -40.46 -39.19 45.70
CA ARG A 5 -39.83 -38.49 44.57
C ARG A 5 -38.35 -38.82 44.33
N ALA A 6 -37.99 -38.99 43.06
CA ALA A 6 -36.69 -38.61 42.54
C ALA A 6 -36.91 -37.60 41.40
N LEU A 7 -36.54 -36.34 41.64
CA LEU A 7 -36.34 -35.35 40.58
C LEU A 7 -35.12 -35.78 39.78
N VAL A 8 -35.29 -36.03 38.48
CA VAL A 8 -34.18 -36.04 37.53
C VAL A 8 -34.18 -34.66 36.87
N PRO A 9 -33.13 -33.83 37.03
CA PRO A 9 -33.03 -32.60 36.28
C PRO A 9 -32.74 -32.94 34.82
N ALA A 10 -33.51 -32.37 33.91
CA ALA A 10 -33.18 -32.28 32.51
C ALA A 10 -31.87 -31.50 32.35
N VAL A 11 -30.75 -32.22 32.24
CA VAL A 11 -29.50 -31.65 31.74
C VAL A 11 -29.66 -31.51 30.24
N LEU A 12 -30.31 -30.41 29.83
CA LEU A 12 -30.12 -29.86 28.49
C LEU A 12 -28.67 -29.37 28.44
N LEU A 13 -27.78 -30.25 27.96
CA LEU A 13 -26.47 -29.88 27.46
C LEU A 13 -26.68 -28.98 26.24
N ALA A 14 -26.89 -27.69 26.50
CA ALA A 14 -26.65 -26.64 25.53
C ALA A 14 -25.14 -26.54 25.34
N LEU A 15 -24.58 -27.47 24.55
CA LEU A 15 -23.34 -27.24 23.82
C LEU A 15 -23.65 -26.24 22.70
N ALA A 16 -24.01 -25.02 23.09
CA ALA A 16 -23.86 -23.86 22.23
C ALA A 16 -22.35 -23.58 22.23
N SER A 17 -21.65 -24.21 21.29
CA SER A 17 -20.37 -23.71 20.84
C SER A 17 -20.52 -22.22 20.57
N LEU A 18 -19.92 -21.38 21.42
CA LEU A 18 -19.59 -20.01 21.05
C LEU A 18 -18.56 -20.10 19.92
N GLN A 19 -19.01 -20.42 18.71
CA GLN A 19 -18.42 -19.80 17.54
C GLN A 19 -18.75 -18.33 17.72
N ALA A 20 -17.75 -17.52 18.08
CA ALA A 20 -17.86 -16.08 17.89
C ALA A 20 -18.34 -15.90 16.45
N LEU A 21 -19.54 -15.34 16.28
CA LEU A 21 -20.08 -15.04 14.96
C LEU A 21 -19.02 -14.17 14.27
N ALA A 22 -18.38 -14.71 13.24
CA ALA A 22 -17.47 -13.93 12.42
C ALA A 22 -18.25 -12.71 11.92
N SER A 23 -17.66 -11.53 12.06
CA SER A 23 -18.33 -10.30 11.66
C SER A 23 -18.19 -10.14 10.15
N ASP A 24 -19.29 -9.86 9.44
CA ASP A 24 -19.27 -9.65 7.98
C ASP A 24 -18.53 -8.34 7.61
N THR A 25 -18.45 -7.40 8.54
CA THR A 25 -17.76 -6.11 8.38
C THR A 25 -16.90 -5.77 9.61
N PHE A 26 -15.97 -4.83 9.42
CA PHE A 26 -15.23 -4.21 10.52
C PHE A 26 -14.92 -2.76 10.20
N LYS A 27 -14.81 -1.93 11.24
CA LYS A 27 -14.34 -0.55 11.12
C LYS A 27 -12.81 -0.50 11.19
N ALA A 28 -12.18 -0.05 10.13
CA ALA A 28 -10.73 0.13 10.03
C ALA A 28 -10.35 1.61 10.23
N ALA A 29 -9.12 1.83 10.70
CA ALA A 29 -8.52 3.15 10.76
C ALA A 29 -7.09 3.14 10.21
N VAL A 30 -6.68 4.26 9.62
CA VAL A 30 -5.28 4.57 9.29
C VAL A 30 -4.98 5.98 9.75
N TYR A 31 -3.74 6.21 10.18
CA TYR A 31 -3.28 7.54 10.58
C TYR A 31 -2.11 7.99 9.70
N GLU A 32 -2.30 9.12 9.01
CA GLU A 32 -1.23 9.85 8.35
C GLU A 32 -0.49 10.69 9.40
N HIS A 33 0.81 10.47 9.58
CA HIS A 33 1.56 11.06 10.72
C HIS A 33 2.62 12.07 10.28
N ALA A 34 2.50 13.30 10.77
CA ALA A 34 3.56 14.31 10.71
C ALA A 34 4.65 13.97 11.74
N VAL A 35 5.64 13.18 11.30
CA VAL A 35 6.66 12.59 12.18
C VAL A 35 7.55 13.66 12.79
N ILE A 36 7.73 13.61 14.11
CA ILE A 36 8.72 14.41 14.83
C ILE A 36 10.10 13.77 14.59
N LEU A 37 10.90 14.39 13.73
CA LEU A 37 12.19 13.86 13.31
C LEU A 37 13.30 14.17 14.34
N PRO A 38 14.32 13.29 14.45
CA PRO A 38 15.55 13.61 15.18
C PRO A 38 16.32 14.72 14.44
N GLU A 39 17.15 15.45 15.18
CA GLU A 39 18.17 16.31 14.58
C GLU A 39 19.14 15.45 13.75
N PRO A 40 19.50 15.84 12.52
CA PRO A 40 20.43 15.07 11.70
C PRO A 40 21.81 14.99 12.37
N THR A 41 22.22 13.78 12.76
CA THR A 41 23.54 13.50 13.32
C THR A 41 24.01 12.11 12.89
N ASP A 42 25.30 12.01 12.57
CA ASP A 42 25.95 10.72 12.31
C ASP A 42 26.36 10.02 13.60
N GLU A 43 26.48 10.77 14.71
CA GLU A 43 26.81 10.24 16.03
C GLU A 43 25.58 9.64 16.72
N PRO A 44 25.69 8.44 17.32
CA PRO A 44 24.58 7.82 18.05
C PRO A 44 24.21 8.63 19.29
N VAL A 45 22.92 8.90 19.44
CA VAL A 45 22.36 9.47 20.67
C VAL A 45 22.33 8.45 21.81
N SER A 46 22.08 8.88 23.05
CA SER A 46 21.88 7.95 24.15
C SER A 46 20.56 7.16 23.98
N PRO A 47 20.46 5.92 24.47
CA PRO A 47 19.19 5.17 24.46
C PRO A 47 18.03 5.92 25.14
N SER A 48 18.32 6.74 26.15
CA SER A 48 17.31 7.60 26.80
C SER A 48 16.81 8.72 25.88
N ASP A 49 17.69 9.34 25.09
CA ASP A 49 17.30 10.40 24.16
C ASP A 49 16.51 9.83 22.97
N ALA A 50 16.94 8.67 22.45
CA ALA A 50 16.20 7.92 21.44
C ALA A 50 14.79 7.58 21.94
N LEU A 51 14.67 6.99 23.13
CA LEU A 51 13.38 6.67 23.74
C LEU A 51 12.53 7.93 24.00
N ALA A 52 13.14 9.05 24.38
CA ALA A 52 12.42 10.31 24.57
C ALA A 52 11.81 10.84 23.26
N LEU A 53 12.54 10.75 22.14
CA LEU A 53 11.99 11.10 20.83
C LEU A 53 10.87 10.14 20.40
N MET A 54 11.11 8.83 20.52
CA MET A 54 10.10 7.81 20.19
C MET A 54 8.83 8.00 21.00
N ASN A 55 8.94 8.37 22.29
CA ASN A 55 7.81 8.69 23.13
C ASN A 55 7.03 9.92 22.65
N LYS A 56 7.68 10.97 22.15
CA LYS A 56 6.96 12.14 21.59
C LYS A 56 6.11 11.76 20.38
N ASN A 57 6.64 10.92 19.49
CA ASN A 57 5.85 10.41 18.37
C ASN A 57 4.71 9.50 18.86
N MET A 58 5.01 8.59 19.79
CA MET A 58 3.99 7.73 20.40
C MET A 58 2.90 8.50 21.15
N ASP A 59 3.18 9.68 21.72
CA ASP A 59 2.15 10.55 22.32
C ASP A 59 1.10 10.98 21.29
N VAL A 60 1.54 11.33 20.07
CA VAL A 60 0.65 11.71 18.96
C VAL A 60 -0.14 10.48 18.48
N LEU A 61 0.55 9.36 18.27
CA LEU A 61 -0.09 8.12 17.82
C LEU A 61 -1.10 7.60 18.84
N GLU A 62 -0.82 7.70 20.14
CA GLU A 62 -1.75 7.32 21.21
C GLU A 62 -3.05 8.13 21.16
N GLY A 63 -2.95 9.43 20.84
CA GLY A 63 -4.11 10.28 20.58
C GLY A 63 -4.98 9.74 19.45
N ALA A 64 -4.37 9.43 18.29
CA ALA A 64 -5.06 8.88 17.13
C ALA A 64 -5.66 7.47 17.41
N ILE A 65 -4.93 6.61 18.11
CA ILE A 65 -5.39 5.26 18.50
C ILE A 65 -6.61 5.36 19.42
N LYS A 66 -6.56 6.24 20.42
CA LYS A 66 -7.67 6.47 21.35
C LYS A 66 -8.89 7.04 20.63
N GLU A 67 -8.69 8.02 19.75
CA GLU A 67 -9.78 8.60 18.96
C GLU A 67 -10.42 7.54 18.03
N ALA A 68 -9.61 6.72 17.36
CA ALA A 68 -10.10 5.65 16.51
C ALA A 68 -10.92 4.62 17.30
N ALA A 69 -10.43 4.20 18.47
CA ALA A 69 -11.13 3.28 19.35
C ALA A 69 -12.45 3.87 19.90
N GLN A 70 -12.47 5.16 20.27
CA GLN A 70 -13.70 5.87 20.66
C GLN A 70 -14.74 5.90 19.54
N GLN A 71 -14.29 5.94 18.29
CA GLN A 71 -15.13 5.85 17.11
C GLN A 71 -15.46 4.40 16.71
N GLY A 72 -15.03 3.39 17.48
CA GLY A 72 -15.35 1.98 17.27
C GLY A 72 -14.49 1.27 16.22
N ALA A 73 -13.29 1.79 15.91
CA ALA A 73 -12.34 1.06 15.06
C ALA A 73 -11.88 -0.23 15.74
N HIS A 74 -11.79 -1.30 14.94
CA HIS A 74 -11.30 -2.61 15.37
C HIS A 74 -9.78 -2.73 15.21
N ILE A 75 -9.21 -2.00 14.25
CA ILE A 75 -7.79 -1.96 13.93
C ILE A 75 -7.39 -0.56 13.48
N ILE A 76 -6.19 -0.13 13.85
CA ILE A 76 -5.54 1.08 13.36
C ILE A 76 -4.13 0.77 12.85
N VAL A 77 -3.79 1.33 11.69
CA VAL A 77 -2.43 1.28 11.13
C VAL A 77 -1.77 2.65 11.24
N THR A 78 -0.53 2.66 11.75
CA THR A 78 0.34 3.83 11.74
C THR A 78 1.48 3.66 10.73
N PRO A 79 2.15 4.75 10.31
CA PRO A 79 3.09 4.69 9.19
C PRO A 79 4.41 3.97 9.48
N GLU A 80 5.12 3.62 8.40
CA GLU A 80 6.53 3.25 8.43
C GLU A 80 7.37 4.40 8.99
N ASP A 81 8.41 4.10 9.77
CA ASP A 81 9.29 5.09 10.38
C ASP A 81 8.55 6.15 11.23
N GLY A 82 7.27 5.91 11.58
CA GLY A 82 6.40 6.88 12.26
C GLY A 82 6.83 7.18 13.71
N ILE A 83 7.75 6.41 14.27
CA ILE A 83 8.21 6.54 15.67
C ILE A 83 9.58 7.21 15.77
N TYR A 84 10.46 7.03 14.77
CA TYR A 84 11.86 7.52 14.84
C TYR A 84 12.35 8.26 13.57
N GLY A 85 11.63 8.25 12.46
CA GLY A 85 12.02 8.90 11.19
C GLY A 85 12.97 8.05 10.33
N TRP A 86 13.61 8.66 9.32
CA TRP A 86 14.29 7.91 8.24
C TRP A 86 15.72 8.36 7.93
N ARG A 87 16.38 9.10 8.83
CA ARG A 87 17.73 9.64 8.61
C ARG A 87 18.75 9.00 9.54
N PHE A 88 19.26 7.84 9.16
CA PHE A 88 20.15 7.06 10.01
C PHE A 88 21.28 6.35 9.25
N THR A 89 22.36 6.08 9.99
CA THR A 89 23.38 5.07 9.70
C THR A 89 23.09 3.83 10.54
N ARG A 90 23.88 2.75 10.36
CA ARG A 90 23.75 1.56 11.21
C ARG A 90 24.05 1.86 12.68
N GLU A 91 24.97 2.78 12.94
CA GLU A 91 25.37 3.21 14.28
C GLU A 91 24.32 4.13 14.88
N SER A 92 23.84 5.14 14.14
CA SER A 92 22.93 6.14 14.70
C SER A 92 21.50 5.62 14.91
N ILE A 93 21.06 4.58 14.18
CA ILE A 93 19.77 3.92 14.45
C ILE A 93 19.83 3.00 15.69
N TYR A 94 20.99 2.46 16.04
CA TYR A 94 21.12 1.40 17.05
C TYR A 94 20.44 1.71 18.42
N PRO A 95 20.50 2.95 18.96
CA PRO A 95 19.81 3.31 20.20
C PRO A 95 18.28 3.25 20.12
N TYR A 96 17.69 3.23 18.92
CA TYR A 96 16.25 3.16 18.68
C TYR A 96 15.71 1.72 18.54
N LEU A 97 16.61 0.72 18.47
CA LEU A 97 16.24 -0.67 18.20
C LEU A 97 15.97 -1.47 19.48
N GLU A 98 14.96 -2.34 19.44
CA GLU A 98 14.68 -3.35 20.48
C GLU A 98 14.84 -4.77 19.91
N ASP A 99 15.07 -5.76 20.76
CA ASP A 99 15.00 -7.17 20.33
C ASP A 99 13.53 -7.61 20.38
N ILE A 100 12.90 -7.74 19.21
CA ILE A 100 11.49 -8.09 19.07
C ILE A 100 11.37 -9.62 18.92
N PRO A 101 10.74 -10.35 19.85
CA PRO A 101 10.66 -11.80 19.76
C PRO A 101 9.71 -12.26 18.64
N ASP A 102 9.83 -13.52 18.25
CA ASP A 102 8.84 -14.14 17.36
C ASP A 102 7.48 -14.26 18.09
N PRO A 103 6.33 -13.88 17.48
CA PRO A 103 5.01 -13.96 18.09
C PRO A 103 4.63 -15.34 18.69
N VAL A 104 5.27 -16.44 18.25
CA VAL A 104 5.07 -17.79 18.83
C VAL A 104 5.37 -17.85 20.33
N VAL A 105 6.16 -16.92 20.88
CA VAL A 105 6.45 -16.87 22.32
C VAL A 105 5.22 -16.50 23.17
N ASN A 106 4.12 -16.08 22.55
CA ASN A 106 2.85 -15.76 23.17
C ASN A 106 3.01 -14.76 24.33
N TRP A 107 3.35 -13.52 23.97
CA TRP A 107 3.69 -12.48 24.94
C TRP A 107 2.76 -11.27 24.84
N ILE A 108 2.39 -10.75 26.02
CA ILE A 108 1.66 -9.49 26.19
C ILE A 108 2.60 -8.55 26.96
N PRO A 109 3.37 -7.70 26.25
CA PRO A 109 4.31 -6.78 26.90
C PRO A 109 3.70 -5.96 28.02
N CYS A 110 2.48 -5.46 27.85
CA CYS A 110 1.80 -4.62 28.84
C CYS A 110 1.56 -5.31 30.21
N THR A 111 1.50 -6.64 30.26
CA THR A 111 1.29 -7.38 31.53
C THR A 111 2.52 -8.11 32.03
N ASP A 112 3.52 -8.30 31.18
CA ASP A 112 4.74 -9.02 31.51
C ASP A 112 5.96 -8.34 30.85
N PRO A 113 6.21 -7.05 31.16
CA PRO A 113 7.19 -6.23 30.43
C PRO A 113 8.63 -6.70 30.64
N SER A 114 8.93 -7.40 31.74
CA SER A 114 10.27 -7.87 32.09
C SER A 114 10.70 -9.17 31.41
N ARG A 115 9.82 -9.87 30.68
CA ARG A 115 10.07 -11.24 30.19
C ARG A 115 11.29 -11.37 29.28
N PHE A 116 11.53 -10.38 28.42
CA PHE A 116 12.61 -10.38 27.43
C PHE A 116 13.63 -9.26 27.67
N GLY A 117 13.65 -8.67 28.87
CA GLY A 117 14.45 -7.49 29.18
C GLY A 117 13.75 -6.18 28.81
N PRO A 118 14.45 -5.03 28.86
CA PRO A 118 13.87 -3.73 28.58
C PRO A 118 13.37 -3.63 27.13
N ALA A 119 12.05 -3.52 26.97
CA ALA A 119 11.37 -3.33 25.68
C ALA A 119 10.27 -2.25 25.79
N PRO A 120 10.62 -1.01 26.21
CA PRO A 120 9.67 0.04 26.53
C PRO A 120 8.76 0.46 25.36
N VAL A 121 9.23 0.37 24.11
CA VAL A 121 8.42 0.69 22.92
C VAL A 121 7.38 -0.40 22.70
N GLN A 122 7.77 -1.68 22.73
CA GLN A 122 6.84 -2.81 22.64
C GLN A 122 5.83 -2.83 23.80
N GLU A 123 6.28 -2.52 25.03
CA GLU A 123 5.42 -2.35 26.21
C GLU A 123 4.36 -1.28 25.97
N ARG A 124 4.78 -0.09 25.53
CA ARG A 124 3.87 1.03 25.34
C ARG A 124 2.83 0.75 24.25
N LEU A 125 3.24 0.21 23.10
CA LEU A 125 2.33 -0.17 22.01
C LEU A 125 1.34 -1.27 22.43
N SER A 126 1.82 -2.28 23.15
CA SER A 126 0.97 -3.33 23.75
C SER A 126 -0.09 -2.73 24.69
N CYS A 127 0.31 -1.78 25.54
CA CYS A 127 -0.62 -1.10 26.43
C CYS A 127 -1.62 -0.21 25.69
N MET A 128 -1.21 0.51 24.64
CA MET A 128 -2.13 1.27 23.80
C MET A 128 -3.22 0.38 23.19
N ALA A 129 -2.83 -0.78 22.64
CA ALA A 129 -3.77 -1.75 22.08
C ALA A 129 -4.73 -2.30 23.15
N ARG A 130 -4.18 -2.75 24.29
CA ARG A 130 -4.95 -3.32 25.40
C ARG A 130 -5.93 -2.31 26.01
N ASN A 131 -5.45 -1.12 26.34
CA ASN A 131 -6.24 -0.10 27.04
C ASN A 131 -7.39 0.44 26.19
N ASN A 132 -7.21 0.44 24.87
CA ASN A 132 -8.24 0.89 23.92
C ASN A 132 -9.00 -0.27 23.28
N SER A 133 -8.67 -1.53 23.61
CA SER A 133 -9.30 -2.74 23.04
C SER A 133 -9.34 -2.75 21.51
N ILE A 134 -8.25 -2.33 20.88
CA ILE A 134 -8.10 -2.16 19.42
C ILE A 134 -6.82 -2.87 18.95
N TYR A 135 -6.83 -3.45 17.75
CA TYR A 135 -5.58 -3.92 17.14
C TYR A 135 -4.72 -2.71 16.74
N VAL A 136 -3.46 -2.69 17.15
CA VAL A 136 -2.51 -1.62 16.80
C VAL A 136 -1.42 -2.20 15.91
N VAL A 137 -1.23 -1.59 14.75
CA VAL A 137 -0.17 -1.89 13.80
C VAL A 137 0.79 -0.70 13.79
N ALA A 138 2.07 -0.96 14.02
CA ALA A 138 3.11 0.05 14.03
C ALA A 138 4.40 -0.48 13.40
N ASN A 139 5.26 0.43 12.98
CA ASN A 139 6.58 0.13 12.46
C ASN A 139 7.65 0.63 13.44
N ILE A 140 8.55 -0.28 13.84
CA ILE A 140 9.66 -0.02 14.75
C ILE A 140 10.93 -0.73 14.25
N GLY A 141 12.06 -0.52 14.93
CA GLY A 141 13.32 -1.15 14.57
C GLY A 141 13.63 -2.39 15.41
N ASP A 142 13.95 -3.49 14.74
CA ASP A 142 14.40 -4.72 15.41
C ASP A 142 15.93 -4.81 15.38
N LYS A 143 16.53 -5.35 16.44
CA LYS A 143 17.93 -5.81 16.45
C LYS A 143 18.01 -7.29 16.83
N LYS A 144 18.90 -8.00 16.14
CA LYS A 144 19.20 -9.41 16.42
C LYS A 144 20.70 -9.58 16.57
N PRO A 145 21.22 -9.72 17.80
CA PRO A 145 22.62 -10.03 18.03
C PRO A 145 22.99 -11.33 17.31
N CYS A 146 24.18 -11.37 16.73
CA CYS A 146 24.74 -12.55 16.09
C CYS A 146 26.24 -12.65 16.40
N ASP A 147 26.81 -13.82 16.19
CA ASP A 147 28.24 -14.07 16.41
C ASP A 147 28.88 -14.67 15.15
N SER A 148 30.18 -14.93 15.22
CA SER A 148 30.96 -15.45 14.10
C SER A 148 30.60 -16.88 13.68
N SER A 149 29.72 -17.58 14.41
CA SER A 149 29.18 -18.87 13.98
C SER A 149 28.12 -18.71 12.89
N ASP A 150 27.47 -17.54 12.81
CA ASP A 150 26.60 -17.17 11.69
C ASP A 150 27.44 -16.55 10.56
N PRO A 151 27.59 -17.22 9.40
CA PRO A 151 28.41 -16.74 8.30
C PRO A 151 27.90 -15.44 7.66
N ASN A 152 26.63 -15.07 7.91
CA ASN A 152 26.02 -13.85 7.38
C ASN A 152 25.98 -12.71 8.42
N CYS A 153 26.48 -12.94 9.65
CA CYS A 153 26.46 -11.93 10.70
C CYS A 153 27.23 -10.68 10.22
N PRO A 154 26.60 -9.49 10.21
CA PRO A 154 27.28 -8.26 9.86
C PRO A 154 28.52 -8.05 10.72
N GLY A 155 29.56 -7.40 10.16
CA GLY A 155 30.84 -7.20 10.85
C GLY A 155 30.76 -6.39 12.15
N ASP A 156 29.61 -5.78 12.41
CA ASP A 156 29.30 -5.00 13.59
C ASP A 156 28.44 -5.78 14.61
N GLY A 157 28.25 -7.09 14.40
CA GLY A 157 27.78 -8.07 15.40
C GLY A 157 26.26 -8.19 15.58
N ARG A 158 25.47 -7.61 14.68
CA ARG A 158 24.00 -7.68 14.75
C ARG A 158 23.32 -7.45 13.41
N TYR A 159 22.15 -8.06 13.23
CA TYR A 159 21.19 -7.63 12.23
C TYR A 159 20.32 -6.49 12.78
N GLN A 160 19.88 -5.61 11.89
CA GLN A 160 19.00 -4.49 12.16
C GLN A 160 17.89 -4.50 11.12
N TYR A 161 16.62 -4.51 11.50
CA TYR A 161 15.51 -4.62 10.55
C TYR A 161 14.49 -3.50 10.72
N ASN A 162 14.00 -2.98 9.59
CA ASN A 162 12.75 -2.22 9.52
C ASN A 162 11.61 -3.22 9.77
N THR A 163 10.81 -2.99 10.81
CA THR A 163 9.97 -4.04 11.40
C THR A 163 8.57 -3.58 11.70
N ASP A 164 7.59 -4.16 11.02
CA ASP A 164 6.18 -4.01 11.40
C ASP A 164 5.84 -4.96 12.56
N VAL A 165 5.08 -4.47 13.53
CA VAL A 165 4.55 -5.23 14.65
C VAL A 165 3.04 -5.03 14.78
N VAL A 166 2.34 -6.09 15.18
CA VAL A 166 0.89 -6.04 15.43
C VAL A 166 0.58 -6.52 16.83
N PHE A 167 -0.17 -5.71 17.58
CA PHE A 167 -0.71 -6.06 18.89
C PHE A 167 -2.23 -6.28 18.82
N ASP A 168 -2.73 -7.38 19.36
CA ASP A 168 -4.17 -7.66 19.46
C ASP A 168 -4.85 -6.77 20.53
N THR A 169 -6.19 -6.86 20.62
CA THR A 169 -6.99 -6.07 21.57
C THR A 169 -6.69 -6.33 23.06
N ARG A 170 -5.90 -7.37 23.38
CA ARG A 170 -5.42 -7.66 24.76
C ARG A 170 -4.00 -7.18 24.99
N GLY A 171 -3.37 -6.60 23.95
CA GLY A 171 -1.97 -6.20 23.91
C GLY A 171 -1.01 -7.33 23.53
N LYS A 172 -1.48 -8.48 23.02
CA LYS A 172 -0.59 -9.59 22.65
C LYS A 172 0.12 -9.28 21.33
N LEU A 173 1.43 -9.50 21.25
CA LEU A 173 2.15 -9.50 19.99
C LEU A 173 1.67 -10.68 19.12
N VAL A 174 1.07 -10.38 17.96
CA VAL A 174 0.49 -11.39 17.05
C VAL A 174 1.16 -11.45 15.68
N ALA A 175 1.90 -10.41 15.29
CA ALA A 175 2.71 -10.44 14.08
C ALA A 175 3.98 -9.60 14.26
N ARG A 176 5.06 -10.04 13.61
CA ARG A 176 6.32 -9.32 13.40
C ARG A 176 6.73 -9.58 11.95
N TYR A 177 6.97 -8.54 11.17
CA TYR A 177 7.43 -8.63 9.79
C TYR A 177 8.64 -7.77 9.58
N HIS A 178 9.71 -8.33 9.03
CA HIS A 178 10.88 -7.57 8.60
C HIS A 178 10.78 -7.18 7.13
N LYS A 179 10.88 -5.89 6.82
CA LYS A 179 10.82 -5.36 5.45
C LYS A 179 11.81 -6.06 4.53
N TYR A 180 11.31 -6.64 3.45
CA TYR A 180 12.11 -7.48 2.56
C TYR A 180 12.74 -6.71 1.40
N ASN A 181 12.04 -5.72 0.85
CA ASN A 181 12.51 -4.90 -0.27
C ASN A 181 12.87 -3.50 0.24
N LEU A 182 14.11 -3.34 0.70
CA LEU A 182 14.64 -2.05 1.13
C LEU A 182 14.73 -1.07 -0.05
N PHE A 183 14.26 0.15 0.18
CA PHE A 183 14.42 1.27 -0.73
C PHE A 183 15.88 1.73 -0.77
N ARG A 184 16.25 2.37 -1.88
CA ARG A 184 17.59 2.96 -2.01
C ARG A 184 17.79 4.03 -0.94
N GLY A 185 18.75 3.81 -0.04
CA GLY A 185 19.10 4.74 1.02
C GLY A 185 18.85 4.20 2.42
N GLU A 186 18.10 3.09 2.56
CA GLU A 186 17.88 2.40 3.84
C GLU A 186 19.11 1.58 4.26
N THR A 187 20.28 2.23 4.34
CA THR A 187 21.57 1.58 4.64
C THR A 187 21.72 1.17 6.11
N GLN A 188 20.86 1.70 6.98
CA GLN A 188 20.80 1.37 8.39
C GLN A 188 20.19 -0.04 8.66
N PHE A 189 19.51 -0.63 7.68
CA PHE A 189 18.82 -1.91 7.82
C PHE A 189 19.46 -3.02 6.97
N ASN A 190 19.31 -4.25 7.44
CA ASN A 190 19.55 -5.48 6.72
C ASN A 190 18.22 -5.94 6.08
N TYR A 191 18.32 -6.72 5.01
CA TYR A 191 17.18 -7.49 4.51
C TYR A 191 17.17 -8.87 5.18
N PRO A 192 16.00 -9.48 5.42
CA PRO A 192 15.89 -10.86 5.86
C PRO A 192 16.51 -11.83 4.86
N LYS A 193 17.08 -12.93 5.37
CA LYS A 193 17.68 -13.97 4.52
C LYS A 193 16.67 -14.56 3.52
N GLU A 194 15.45 -14.82 3.99
CA GLU A 194 14.34 -15.33 3.21
C GLU A 194 13.14 -14.38 3.35
N PRO A 195 12.28 -14.26 2.33
CA PRO A 195 11.07 -13.46 2.44
C PRO A 195 10.12 -14.02 3.51
N GLU A 196 9.59 -13.13 4.35
CA GLU A 196 8.64 -13.48 5.40
C GLU A 196 7.20 -13.25 4.91
N ALA A 197 6.42 -14.33 4.74
CA ALA A 197 4.99 -14.23 4.42
C ALA A 197 4.15 -14.21 5.71
N VAL A 198 4.09 -13.05 6.37
CA VAL A 198 3.47 -12.90 7.69
C VAL A 198 1.96 -12.71 7.58
N THR A 199 1.20 -13.55 8.28
CA THR A 199 -0.27 -13.46 8.36
C THR A 199 -0.76 -13.73 9.77
N PHE A 200 -1.95 -13.21 10.11
CA PHE A 200 -2.66 -13.54 11.34
C PHE A 200 -4.18 -13.49 11.12
N GLU A 201 -4.90 -14.24 11.96
CA GLU A 201 -6.36 -14.36 11.88
C GLU A 201 -7.03 -13.44 12.91
N THR A 202 -8.17 -12.85 12.54
CA THR A 202 -9.05 -12.11 13.45
C THR A 202 -10.50 -12.56 13.29
N PRO A 203 -11.43 -12.17 14.19
CA PRO A 203 -12.86 -12.39 13.98
C PRO A 203 -13.47 -11.69 12.75
N PHE A 204 -12.69 -10.85 12.05
CA PHE A 204 -13.11 -10.02 10.93
C PHE A 204 -12.17 -10.13 9.72
N GLY A 205 -11.57 -11.32 9.53
CA GLY A 205 -10.82 -11.65 8.32
C GLY A 205 -9.38 -12.07 8.56
N LYS A 206 -8.76 -12.58 7.49
CA LYS A 206 -7.34 -12.92 7.48
C LYS A 206 -6.51 -11.73 7.04
N PHE A 207 -5.50 -11.38 7.82
CA PHE A 207 -4.64 -10.24 7.55
C PHE A 207 -3.25 -10.67 7.09
N GLY A 208 -2.72 -9.95 6.09
CA GLY A 208 -1.30 -9.95 5.71
C GLY A 208 -0.67 -8.59 6.01
N ILE A 209 0.65 -8.54 6.04
CA ILE A 209 1.39 -7.29 6.29
C ILE A 209 2.66 -7.23 5.44
N PHE A 210 2.94 -6.05 4.90
CA PHE A 210 4.21 -5.70 4.25
C PHE A 210 4.40 -4.18 4.26
N THR A 211 5.59 -3.69 3.92
CA THR A 211 5.97 -2.31 4.18
C THR A 211 6.39 -1.58 2.89
N CYS A 212 5.76 -0.44 2.61
CA CYS A 212 6.20 0.54 1.61
C CYS A 212 6.61 -0.07 0.26
N PHE A 213 7.90 -0.04 -0.06
CA PHE A 213 8.45 -0.45 -1.34
C PHE A 213 8.16 -1.92 -1.71
N ASP A 214 7.83 -2.77 -0.73
CA ASP A 214 7.39 -4.16 -0.95
C ASP A 214 6.22 -4.29 -1.93
N ILE A 215 5.33 -3.28 -2.00
CA ILE A 215 4.14 -3.30 -2.87
C ILE A 215 4.47 -3.48 -4.36
N LEU A 216 5.70 -3.09 -4.77
CA LEU A 216 6.16 -3.18 -6.15
C LEU A 216 6.76 -4.55 -6.52
N PHE A 217 6.86 -5.50 -5.58
CA PHE A 217 7.54 -6.78 -5.74
C PHE A 217 6.61 -7.98 -5.52
N TYR A 218 7.06 -9.15 -6.00
CA TYR A 218 6.29 -10.38 -5.85
C TYR A 218 6.28 -10.89 -4.40
N GLU A 219 7.46 -10.92 -3.77
CA GLU A 219 7.64 -11.34 -2.39
C GLU A 219 7.74 -10.12 -1.46
N PRO A 220 6.93 -10.03 -0.38
CA PRO A 220 5.85 -10.93 0.00
C PRO A 220 4.47 -10.53 -0.59
N ALA A 221 4.34 -9.36 -1.22
CA ALA A 221 3.06 -8.72 -1.48
C ALA A 221 2.09 -9.58 -2.33
N VAL A 222 2.57 -10.16 -3.44
CA VAL A 222 1.75 -11.01 -4.31
C VAL A 222 1.50 -12.38 -3.66
N VAL A 223 2.46 -12.91 -2.91
CA VAL A 223 2.34 -14.19 -2.20
C VAL A 223 1.25 -14.16 -1.15
N LEU A 224 1.18 -13.07 -0.37
CA LEU A 224 0.16 -12.89 0.66
C LEU A 224 -1.26 -12.98 0.07
N VAL A 225 -1.49 -12.35 -1.08
CA VAL A 225 -2.80 -12.38 -1.73
C VAL A 225 -3.04 -13.71 -2.45
N SER A 226 -2.13 -14.11 -3.34
CA SER A 226 -2.38 -15.18 -4.30
C SER A 226 -2.20 -16.58 -3.72
N LYS A 227 -1.28 -16.73 -2.74
CA LYS A 227 -0.99 -18.03 -2.11
C LYS A 227 -1.58 -18.13 -0.72
N MET A 228 -1.48 -17.06 0.09
CA MET A 228 -1.97 -17.09 1.47
C MET A 228 -3.44 -16.68 1.59
N GLN A 229 -4.04 -16.13 0.52
CA GLN A 229 -5.44 -15.74 0.44
C GLN A 229 -5.84 -14.82 1.60
N VAL A 230 -5.05 -13.79 1.89
CA VAL A 230 -5.44 -12.76 2.86
C VAL A 230 -6.65 -11.97 2.35
N ASP A 231 -7.51 -11.53 3.26
CA ASP A 231 -8.67 -10.68 2.97
C ASP A 231 -8.29 -9.19 2.97
N THR A 232 -7.40 -8.83 3.91
CA THR A 232 -6.93 -7.46 4.12
C THR A 232 -5.41 -7.43 4.27
N VAL A 233 -4.78 -6.40 3.69
CA VAL A 233 -3.35 -6.12 3.85
C VAL A 233 -3.17 -4.86 4.70
N LEU A 234 -2.31 -4.96 5.70
CA LEU A 234 -1.82 -3.82 6.48
C LEU A 234 -0.57 -3.26 5.81
N PHE A 235 -0.54 -1.94 5.61
CA PHE A 235 0.51 -1.29 4.83
C PHE A 235 1.00 0.00 5.47
N PRO A 236 1.89 -0.10 6.48
CA PRO A 236 2.72 1.02 6.92
C PRO A 236 3.64 1.45 5.78
N THR A 237 3.72 2.76 5.52
CA THR A 237 4.57 3.29 4.44
C THR A 237 5.10 4.69 4.73
N ALA A 238 6.29 5.01 4.20
CA ALA A 238 6.85 6.35 4.11
C ALA A 238 7.10 6.67 2.64
N TRP A 239 6.01 6.78 1.87
CA TRP A 239 6.03 6.83 0.42
C TRP A 239 6.24 8.25 -0.10
N MET A 240 7.24 8.43 -0.96
CA MET A 240 7.47 9.68 -1.69
C MET A 240 6.71 9.66 -3.01
N ASN A 241 5.78 10.60 -3.19
CA ASN A 241 4.95 10.68 -4.37
C ASN A 241 5.75 10.97 -5.64
N VAL A 242 5.44 10.22 -6.69
CA VAL A 242 6.05 10.36 -8.01
C VAL A 242 4.97 10.28 -9.07
N LEU A 243 4.51 11.44 -9.55
CA LEU A 243 3.66 11.50 -10.73
C LEU A 243 4.42 11.04 -12.00
N PRO A 244 3.73 10.46 -12.98
CA PRO A 244 2.27 10.32 -13.06
C PRO A 244 1.70 8.96 -12.58
N PHE A 245 2.49 8.03 -12.04
CA PHE A 245 2.02 6.64 -11.78
C PHE A 245 2.30 6.12 -10.37
N LEU A 246 3.03 6.86 -9.55
CA LEU A 246 3.54 6.38 -8.26
C LEU A 246 3.25 7.42 -7.17
N THR A 247 2.11 8.10 -7.27
CA THR A 247 1.53 8.80 -6.12
C THR A 247 0.88 7.76 -5.21
N ALA A 248 1.05 7.88 -3.89
CA ALA A 248 0.63 6.89 -2.90
C ALA A 248 -0.86 6.51 -3.05
N ILE A 249 -1.78 7.49 -2.99
CA ILE A 249 -3.21 7.21 -3.11
C ILE A 249 -3.60 6.58 -4.46
N GLU A 250 -2.87 6.91 -5.52
CA GLU A 250 -3.09 6.40 -6.88
C GLU A 250 -2.69 4.93 -6.94
N PHE A 251 -1.40 4.65 -6.73
CA PHE A 251 -0.86 3.31 -6.90
C PHE A 251 -1.39 2.33 -5.84
N HIS A 252 -1.52 2.75 -4.58
CA HIS A 252 -1.99 1.86 -3.51
C HIS A 252 -3.45 1.44 -3.72
N SER A 253 -4.31 2.37 -4.16
CA SER A 253 -5.71 2.05 -4.46
C SER A 253 -5.84 1.16 -5.71
N ALA A 254 -5.04 1.41 -6.73
CA ALA A 254 -4.96 0.58 -7.93
C ALA A 254 -4.47 -0.83 -7.62
N TRP A 255 -3.48 -0.97 -6.72
CA TRP A 255 -2.98 -2.26 -6.27
C TRP A 255 -4.06 -3.05 -5.52
N ALA A 256 -4.79 -2.43 -4.60
CA ALA A 256 -5.90 -3.06 -3.88
C ALA A 256 -6.99 -3.57 -4.84
N MET A 257 -7.34 -2.77 -5.85
CA MET A 257 -8.30 -3.14 -6.90
C MET A 257 -7.79 -4.30 -7.76
N GLY A 258 -6.54 -4.21 -8.26
CA GLY A 258 -5.95 -5.21 -9.14
C GLY A 258 -5.70 -6.55 -8.46
N MET A 259 -5.36 -6.53 -7.16
CA MET A 259 -5.16 -7.73 -6.35
C MET A 259 -6.46 -8.25 -5.70
N GLY A 260 -7.52 -7.45 -5.69
CA GLY A 260 -8.82 -7.84 -5.15
C GLY A 260 -8.79 -8.09 -3.65
N VAL A 261 -8.15 -7.19 -2.88
CA VAL A 261 -8.09 -7.22 -1.40
C VAL A 261 -8.39 -5.84 -0.79
N ASN A 262 -8.71 -5.81 0.50
CA ASN A 262 -8.66 -4.54 1.23
C ASN A 262 -7.19 -4.16 1.50
N LEU A 263 -6.86 -2.87 1.48
CA LEU A 263 -5.54 -2.34 1.81
C LEU A 263 -5.68 -1.15 2.77
N LEU A 264 -5.06 -1.25 3.95
CA LEU A 264 -5.00 -0.19 4.96
C LEU A 264 -3.64 0.52 4.84
N SER A 265 -3.59 1.60 4.07
CA SER A 265 -2.38 2.35 3.77
C SER A 265 -2.21 3.54 4.72
N ALA A 266 -1.23 3.49 5.61
CA ALA A 266 -0.88 4.58 6.53
C ALA A 266 0.47 5.17 6.13
N ASN A 267 0.47 6.42 5.65
CA ASN A 267 1.67 7.10 5.15
C ASN A 267 2.21 8.13 6.14
N THR A 268 3.50 8.44 6.04
CA THR A 268 4.07 9.61 6.70
C THR A 268 3.55 10.89 6.03
N HIS A 269 3.54 11.98 6.80
CA HIS A 269 3.21 13.32 6.34
C HIS A 269 4.45 14.20 6.41
N ASN A 270 4.97 14.59 5.25
CA ASN A 270 6.09 15.50 5.10
C ASN A 270 6.06 16.08 3.68
N THR A 271 5.55 17.31 3.55
CA THR A 271 5.36 17.91 2.22
C THR A 271 6.69 18.17 1.51
N SER A 272 7.76 18.46 2.26
CA SER A 272 9.10 18.72 1.72
C SER A 272 9.71 17.51 0.99
N MET A 273 9.27 16.29 1.36
CA MET A 273 9.69 15.04 0.72
C MET A 273 8.58 14.42 -0.17
N ALA A 274 7.51 15.18 -0.42
CA ALA A 274 6.33 14.70 -1.13
C ALA A 274 5.72 13.43 -0.50
N MET A 275 5.78 13.31 0.84
CA MET A 275 5.16 12.23 1.60
C MET A 275 3.80 12.70 2.11
N THR A 276 2.75 12.26 1.44
CA THR A 276 1.35 12.37 1.86
C THR A 276 0.57 11.37 1.02
N GLY A 277 -0.49 10.79 1.55
CA GLY A 277 -1.31 9.86 0.79
C GLY A 277 -1.62 8.60 1.58
N SER A 278 -2.63 8.70 2.42
CA SER A 278 -3.14 7.59 3.23
C SER A 278 -4.56 7.23 2.81
N GLY A 279 -4.99 6.00 3.06
CA GLY A 279 -6.34 5.59 2.71
C GLY A 279 -6.72 4.17 3.10
N LEU A 280 -8.02 3.93 2.99
CA LEU A 280 -8.66 2.63 3.15
C LEU A 280 -9.21 2.24 1.78
N PHE A 281 -8.56 1.27 1.15
CA PHE A 281 -8.86 0.86 -0.23
C PHE A 281 -9.50 -0.52 -0.25
N THR A 282 -10.52 -0.70 -1.09
CA THR A 282 -11.22 -1.99 -1.30
C THR A 282 -11.07 -2.45 -2.74
N PRO A 283 -11.44 -3.70 -3.07
CA PRO A 283 -11.45 -4.18 -4.45
C PRO A 283 -12.32 -3.33 -5.40
N GLU A 284 -13.36 -2.68 -4.88
CA GLU A 284 -14.29 -1.86 -5.67
C GLU A 284 -13.83 -0.40 -5.83
N GLY A 285 -12.87 0.05 -5.01
CA GLY A 285 -12.34 1.41 -5.03
C GLY A 285 -11.99 1.94 -3.63
N PRO A 286 -11.58 3.21 -3.52
CA PRO A 286 -11.24 3.81 -2.23
C PRO A 286 -12.50 4.04 -1.39
N ALA A 287 -12.54 3.50 -0.16
CA ALA A 287 -13.58 3.80 0.82
C ALA A 287 -13.39 5.20 1.42
N THR A 288 -12.13 5.56 1.71
CA THR A 288 -11.72 6.92 2.06
C THR A 288 -10.23 7.09 1.78
N TYR A 289 -9.80 8.32 1.52
CA TYR A 289 -8.39 8.65 1.30
C TYR A 289 -8.11 10.10 1.71
N HIS A 290 -6.84 10.40 1.92
CA HIS A 290 -6.35 11.74 2.18
C HIS A 290 -5.12 12.02 1.33
N TYR A 291 -5.01 13.24 0.85
CA TYR A 291 -3.84 13.78 0.18
C TYR A 291 -3.79 15.27 0.51
N ASP A 292 -2.68 15.72 1.07
CA ASP A 292 -2.44 17.12 1.39
C ASP A 292 -0.97 17.46 1.21
N SER A 293 -0.69 18.25 0.16
CA SER A 293 0.64 18.75 -0.15
C SER A 293 0.83 20.21 0.27
N ALA A 294 -0.08 20.76 1.08
CA ALA A 294 -0.14 22.19 1.42
C ALA A 294 0.03 22.46 2.92
N THR A 295 -0.41 21.56 3.80
CA THR A 295 -0.25 21.72 5.26
C THR A 295 0.73 20.69 5.83
N GLU A 296 1.03 20.76 7.12
CA GLU A 296 1.89 19.80 7.84
C GLU A 296 1.09 19.16 8.98
N GLU A 297 -0.14 18.76 8.70
CA GLU A 297 -1.09 18.19 9.68
C GLU A 297 -1.25 16.68 9.49
N GLY A 298 -1.22 15.93 10.60
CA GLY A 298 -1.59 14.52 10.60
C GLY A 298 -3.09 14.32 10.36
N ARG A 299 -3.48 13.15 9.85
CA ARG A 299 -4.87 12.84 9.52
C ARG A 299 -5.28 11.44 9.93
N LEU A 300 -6.32 11.35 10.78
CA LEU A 300 -7.01 10.10 11.04
C LEU A 300 -8.12 9.85 10.01
N LEU A 301 -8.15 8.64 9.44
CA LEU A 301 -9.19 8.19 8.53
C LEU A 301 -9.83 6.92 9.06
N LEU A 302 -11.16 6.82 8.94
CA LEU A 302 -11.92 5.63 9.30
C LEU A 302 -12.92 5.26 8.21
N ALA A 303 -13.15 3.96 8.02
CA ALA A 303 -14.22 3.44 7.18
C ALA A 303 -14.65 2.05 7.65
N GLU A 304 -15.88 1.67 7.35
CA GLU A 304 -16.35 0.30 7.49
C GLU A 304 -16.02 -0.49 6.21
N LEU A 305 -15.41 -1.66 6.38
CA LEU A 305 -14.97 -2.53 5.30
C LEU A 305 -15.58 -3.92 5.46
N SER A 306 -15.72 -4.66 4.37
CA SER A 306 -16.07 -6.08 4.44
C SER A 306 -14.90 -6.89 5.02
N ALA A 307 -15.19 -7.78 5.97
CA ALA A 307 -14.21 -8.69 6.55
C ALA A 307 -13.68 -9.70 5.53
N HIS A 308 -14.53 -10.09 4.58
CA HIS A 308 -14.24 -11.09 3.55
C HIS A 308 -14.68 -10.56 2.18
N PRO A 309 -13.94 -9.61 1.57
CA PRO A 309 -14.38 -8.93 0.37
C PRO A 309 -14.63 -9.88 -0.81
N ARG A 310 -13.89 -11.00 -0.89
CA ARG A 310 -14.10 -12.07 -1.89
C ARG A 310 -15.47 -12.73 -1.85
N LEU A 311 -16.15 -12.67 -0.70
CA LEU A 311 -17.50 -13.19 -0.52
C LEU A 311 -18.57 -12.13 -0.79
N SER A 312 -18.17 -10.87 -0.98
CA SER A 312 -19.10 -9.77 -1.28
C SER A 312 -19.75 -9.97 -2.64
N PRO A 313 -21.08 -9.74 -2.79
CA PRO A 313 -21.75 -9.72 -4.08
C PRO A 313 -21.19 -8.66 -5.06
N THR A 314 -20.52 -7.63 -4.53
CA THR A 314 -19.89 -6.57 -5.31
C THR A 314 -18.44 -6.89 -5.72
N TYR A 315 -17.91 -8.04 -5.32
CA TYR A 315 -16.53 -8.40 -5.58
C TYR A 315 -16.23 -8.38 -7.09
N PRO A 316 -15.15 -7.72 -7.53
CA PRO A 316 -14.79 -7.68 -8.94
C PRO A 316 -14.61 -9.08 -9.52
N PRO A 317 -15.12 -9.35 -10.73
CA PRO A 317 -14.90 -10.64 -11.38
C PRO A 317 -13.42 -10.79 -11.74
N ALA A 318 -12.96 -12.03 -11.92
CA ALA A 318 -11.64 -12.29 -12.49
C ALA A 318 -11.49 -11.60 -13.86
N ILE A 319 -10.38 -10.90 -14.06
CA ILE A 319 -10.09 -10.10 -15.25
C ILE A 319 -9.07 -10.83 -16.12
N ASN A 320 -9.35 -10.90 -17.42
CA ASN A 320 -8.34 -11.24 -18.42
C ASN A 320 -7.89 -9.95 -19.11
N TRP A 321 -6.75 -9.42 -18.65
CA TRP A 321 -6.26 -8.09 -19.03
C TRP A 321 -5.94 -7.93 -20.53
N SER A 322 -5.68 -9.02 -21.24
CA SER A 322 -5.35 -9.00 -22.67
C SER A 322 -6.51 -9.40 -23.59
N LEU A 323 -7.66 -9.86 -23.05
CA LEU A 323 -8.71 -10.50 -23.85
C LEU A 323 -9.28 -9.58 -24.93
N TYR A 324 -9.71 -8.38 -24.56
CA TYR A 324 -10.24 -7.42 -25.53
C TYR A 324 -9.14 -6.96 -26.50
N ALA A 325 -7.98 -6.56 -25.97
CA ALA A 325 -6.89 -5.98 -26.75
C ALA A 325 -6.36 -6.93 -27.84
N THR A 326 -6.28 -8.24 -27.54
CA THR A 326 -5.83 -9.25 -28.52
C THR A 326 -6.90 -9.63 -29.54
N SER A 327 -8.17 -9.34 -29.27
CA SER A 327 -9.29 -9.67 -30.16
C SER A 327 -9.52 -8.65 -31.28
N ILE A 328 -9.00 -7.43 -31.13
CA ILE A 328 -9.22 -6.32 -32.07
C ILE A 328 -8.00 -6.10 -32.97
N LYS A 329 -8.24 -5.53 -34.15
CA LYS A 329 -7.16 -4.99 -34.99
C LYS A 329 -6.76 -3.61 -34.47
N LYS A 330 -5.52 -3.20 -34.76
CA LYS A 330 -5.06 -1.82 -34.52
C LYS A 330 -6.04 -0.83 -35.16
N PHE A 331 -6.38 0.23 -34.44
CA PHE A 331 -7.26 1.26 -34.98
C PHE A 331 -6.59 1.97 -36.16
N PRO A 332 -7.33 2.25 -37.26
CA PRO A 332 -6.79 2.99 -38.40
C PRO A 332 -6.55 4.45 -38.03
N GLY A 333 -5.32 4.95 -38.19
CA GLY A 333 -4.94 6.33 -37.88
C GLY A 333 -3.50 6.66 -38.33
N GLU A 334 -3.14 7.95 -38.33
CA GLU A 334 -1.77 8.39 -38.64
C GLU A 334 -0.79 7.82 -37.59
N ASN A 335 0.24 7.11 -38.05
CA ASN A 335 1.31 6.54 -37.23
C ASN A 335 2.29 7.60 -36.67
N ASP A 336 1.82 8.82 -36.41
CA ASP A 336 2.63 9.90 -35.86
C ASP A 336 2.90 9.62 -34.36
N THR A 337 3.86 8.73 -34.13
CA THR A 337 4.36 8.43 -32.79
C THR A 337 5.64 9.20 -32.52
N PHE A 338 5.88 9.54 -31.26
CA PHE A 338 7.13 10.15 -30.80
C PHE A 338 7.60 9.49 -29.51
N LEU A 339 8.88 9.66 -29.19
CA LEU A 339 9.44 9.18 -27.93
C LEU A 339 9.32 10.28 -26.86
N GLY A 340 8.85 9.91 -25.68
CA GLY A 340 8.81 10.81 -24.52
C GLY A 340 9.27 10.08 -23.27
N ALA A 341 9.90 10.81 -22.35
CA ALA A 341 10.43 10.24 -21.13
C ALA A 341 9.42 10.40 -19.99
N VAL A 342 8.99 9.30 -19.39
CA VAL A 342 8.43 9.31 -18.05
C VAL A 342 9.58 9.02 -17.10
N ARG A 343 10.07 10.05 -16.42
CA ARG A 343 11.36 10.01 -15.67
C ARG A 343 12.52 9.57 -16.56
N LYS A 344 12.93 8.30 -16.45
CA LYS A 344 14.05 7.69 -17.19
C LYS A 344 13.58 6.62 -18.17
N ASP A 345 12.29 6.31 -18.17
CA ASP A 345 11.69 5.29 -19.01
C ASP A 345 11.21 5.96 -20.30
N ILE A 346 11.62 5.42 -21.44
CA ILE A 346 11.32 6.00 -22.75
C ILE A 346 10.06 5.34 -23.29
N PHE A 347 8.95 6.07 -23.23
CA PHE A 347 7.66 5.65 -23.75
C PHE A 347 7.54 5.97 -25.24
N THR A 348 6.72 5.19 -25.94
CA THR A 348 6.23 5.55 -27.26
C THR A 348 4.85 6.19 -27.10
N PHE A 349 4.72 7.45 -27.50
CA PHE A 349 3.50 8.25 -27.39
C PHE A 349 2.86 8.54 -28.74
N SER A 350 1.55 8.79 -28.71
CA SER A 350 0.77 9.36 -29.81
C SER A 350 -0.17 10.44 -29.26
N GLU A 351 -0.23 11.59 -29.94
CA GLU A 351 -1.03 12.75 -29.53
C GLU A 351 -2.52 12.57 -29.84
N LEU A 352 -3.39 12.93 -28.89
CA LEU A 352 -4.84 12.99 -29.09
C LEU A 352 -5.23 14.30 -29.78
N ARG A 353 -5.04 14.38 -31.10
CA ARG A 353 -5.28 15.59 -31.90
C ARG A 353 -6.75 15.98 -32.03
N GLN A 354 -7.67 15.03 -31.94
CA GLN A 354 -9.10 15.30 -32.09
C GLN A 354 -9.84 15.29 -30.74
N LYS A 355 -11.02 15.90 -30.68
CA LYS A 355 -11.89 15.92 -29.48
C LYS A 355 -12.35 14.51 -29.10
N ASP A 356 -12.58 13.66 -30.09
CA ASP A 356 -12.94 12.27 -29.95
C ASP A 356 -12.16 11.43 -30.97
N GLY A 357 -11.99 10.16 -30.66
CA GLY A 357 -11.26 9.27 -31.55
C GLY A 357 -10.92 7.93 -30.94
N ASN A 358 -10.21 7.14 -31.72
CA ASN A 358 -9.61 5.89 -31.32
C ASN A 358 -8.15 5.87 -31.78
N CYS A 359 -7.26 5.37 -30.92
CA CYS A 359 -5.83 5.31 -31.22
C CYS A 359 -5.20 4.04 -30.66
N THR A 360 -4.13 3.60 -31.30
CA THR A 360 -3.33 2.45 -30.89
C THR A 360 -1.86 2.85 -30.93
N VAL A 361 -1.13 2.58 -29.84
CA VAL A 361 0.33 2.76 -29.77
C VAL A 361 0.94 1.47 -29.23
N CYS A 362 2.09 1.08 -29.75
CA CYS A 362 2.76 -0.14 -29.30
C CYS A 362 4.23 0.13 -29.00
N GLN A 363 4.76 -0.57 -28.00
CA GLN A 363 6.18 -0.65 -27.69
C GLN A 363 6.50 -2.07 -27.21
N GLY A 364 7.54 -2.69 -27.76
CA GLY A 364 7.86 -4.09 -27.45
C GLY A 364 6.69 -5.03 -27.79
N ASP A 365 6.33 -5.87 -26.84
CA ASP A 365 5.21 -6.82 -26.92
C ASP A 365 3.86 -6.19 -26.52
N LEU A 366 3.86 -4.95 -26.04
CA LEU A 366 2.67 -4.26 -25.57
C LEU A 366 2.08 -3.33 -26.65
N CYS A 367 0.81 -3.56 -27.01
CA CYS A 367 -0.02 -2.63 -27.76
C CYS A 367 -1.15 -2.11 -26.87
N CYS A 368 -1.25 -0.79 -26.77
CA CYS A 368 -2.25 -0.07 -25.99
C CYS A 368 -3.32 0.52 -26.92
N HIS A 369 -4.59 0.36 -26.55
CA HIS A 369 -5.74 0.81 -27.32
C HIS A 369 -6.60 1.74 -26.49
N LEU A 370 -6.93 2.90 -27.05
CA LEU A 370 -7.79 3.90 -26.43
C LEU A 370 -8.95 4.25 -27.35
N VAL A 371 -10.14 4.32 -26.78
CA VAL A 371 -11.30 5.02 -27.35
C VAL A 371 -11.66 6.14 -26.38
N TYR A 372 -11.82 7.37 -26.86
CA TYR A 372 -12.05 8.53 -25.99
C TYR A 372 -12.97 9.57 -26.62
N GLN A 373 -13.57 10.38 -25.73
CA GLN A 373 -14.31 11.58 -26.07
C GLN A 373 -14.10 12.64 -24.98
N MET A 374 -13.47 13.75 -25.32
CA MET A 374 -13.30 14.90 -24.44
C MET A 374 -14.60 15.72 -24.39
N SER A 375 -14.95 16.29 -23.24
CA SER A 375 -16.09 17.22 -23.13
C SER A 375 -15.85 18.48 -23.96
N ASN A 376 -14.62 19.00 -23.89
CA ASN A 376 -14.09 20.04 -24.75
C ASN A 376 -12.59 19.80 -25.00
N LYS A 377 -12.07 20.16 -26.17
CA LYS A 377 -10.64 20.12 -26.45
C LYS A 377 -10.08 21.53 -26.31
N SER A 378 -9.30 21.76 -25.25
CA SER A 378 -8.55 23.01 -25.12
C SER A 378 -7.39 23.03 -26.13
N ASN A 379 -7.08 24.19 -26.70
CA ASN A 379 -5.87 24.36 -27.51
C ASN A 379 -4.61 24.50 -26.63
N ASP A 380 -4.79 24.71 -25.32
CA ASP A 380 -3.71 24.92 -24.35
C ASP A 380 -3.35 23.65 -23.57
N GLU A 381 -4.09 22.55 -23.75
CA GLU A 381 -3.80 21.25 -23.13
C GLU A 381 -3.60 20.16 -24.18
N VAL A 382 -2.54 19.37 -24.00
CA VAL A 382 -2.25 18.22 -24.83
C VAL A 382 -2.41 16.94 -24.01
N TYR A 383 -3.03 15.93 -24.62
CA TYR A 383 -3.12 14.58 -24.08
C TYR A 383 -2.46 13.61 -25.05
N VAL A 384 -1.88 12.55 -24.50
CA VAL A 384 -1.23 11.49 -25.26
C VAL A 384 -1.68 10.11 -24.78
N LEU A 385 -1.70 9.15 -25.71
CA LEU A 385 -1.69 7.73 -25.40
C LEU A 385 -0.25 7.24 -25.44
N GLY A 386 0.19 6.53 -24.40
CA GLY A 386 1.53 5.96 -24.30
C GLY A 386 1.54 4.45 -24.07
N ALA A 387 2.57 3.80 -24.59
CA ALA A 387 2.94 2.42 -24.26
C ALA A 387 4.38 2.36 -23.76
N PHE A 388 4.60 1.55 -22.72
CA PHE A 388 5.93 1.16 -22.25
C PHE A 388 6.00 -0.34 -21.99
N ASP A 389 7.08 -0.98 -22.43
CA ASP A 389 7.38 -2.38 -22.18
C ASP A 389 8.89 -2.52 -21.94
N GLY A 390 9.31 -2.58 -20.68
CA GLY A 390 10.73 -2.63 -20.34
C GLY A 390 11.06 -2.54 -18.85
N LEU A 391 12.37 -2.50 -18.57
CA LEU A 391 12.90 -2.38 -17.21
C LEU A 391 12.89 -0.93 -16.73
N HIS A 392 12.15 -0.67 -15.66
CA HIS A 392 12.23 0.55 -14.87
C HIS A 392 13.35 0.45 -13.84
N GLY A 393 13.83 1.61 -13.39
CA GLY A 393 14.70 1.74 -12.22
C GLY A 393 16.17 1.86 -12.57
N SER A 394 16.97 2.33 -11.60
CA SER A 394 18.41 2.52 -11.81
C SER A 394 19.25 1.42 -11.15
N LEU A 395 19.19 1.36 -9.81
CA LEU A 395 19.92 0.38 -9.02
C LEU A 395 19.08 -0.89 -8.94
N ILE A 396 17.93 -0.77 -8.27
CA ILE A 396 16.90 -1.81 -8.22
C ILE A 396 16.08 -1.66 -9.50
N LYS A 397 16.06 -2.71 -10.31
CA LYS A 397 15.35 -2.74 -11.60
C LYS A 397 14.20 -3.70 -11.55
N TYR A 398 13.12 -3.35 -12.23
CA TYR A 398 11.93 -4.17 -12.30
C TYR A 398 11.13 -3.87 -13.56
N HIS A 399 10.49 -4.89 -14.12
CA HIS A 399 9.87 -4.87 -15.44
C HIS A 399 8.43 -4.36 -15.42
N TRP A 400 8.15 -3.33 -16.20
CA TRP A 400 6.82 -2.75 -16.36
C TRP A 400 6.26 -3.02 -17.75
N GLN A 401 4.95 -3.16 -17.81
CA GLN A 401 4.15 -2.93 -19.01
C GLN A 401 3.11 -1.87 -18.67
N ILE A 402 3.08 -0.74 -19.36
CA ILE A 402 2.19 0.38 -19.01
C ILE A 402 1.47 0.86 -20.26
N CYS A 403 0.14 0.93 -20.15
CA CYS A 403 -0.70 1.69 -21.07
C CYS A 403 -1.23 2.92 -20.35
N THR A 404 -1.04 4.11 -20.90
CA THR A 404 -1.41 5.37 -20.23
C THR A 404 -2.09 6.34 -21.17
N LEU A 405 -3.23 6.89 -20.77
CA LEU A 405 -3.72 8.19 -21.23
C LEU A 405 -3.24 9.23 -20.22
N LEU A 406 -2.45 10.22 -20.65
CA LEU A 406 -1.96 11.27 -19.74
C LEU A 406 -1.99 12.66 -20.34
N LYS A 407 -2.13 13.66 -19.48
CA LYS A 407 -2.01 15.09 -19.78
C LYS A 407 -0.52 15.48 -19.80
N CYS A 408 -0.11 16.22 -20.82
CA CYS A 408 1.23 16.81 -20.88
C CYS A 408 1.27 18.13 -20.08
N PRO A 409 2.40 18.48 -19.44
CA PRO A 409 2.52 19.74 -18.68
C PRO A 409 2.35 20.98 -19.55
N SER A 410 2.75 20.90 -20.83
CA SER A 410 2.63 21.98 -21.80
C SER A 410 2.20 21.45 -23.16
N THR A 411 1.96 22.36 -24.10
CA THR A 411 1.70 22.04 -25.51
C THR A 411 2.92 21.50 -26.26
N ASN A 412 4.12 21.58 -25.67
CA ASN A 412 5.31 20.96 -26.23
C ASN A 412 5.32 19.45 -25.91
N LEU A 413 5.22 18.63 -26.96
CA LEU A 413 5.19 17.17 -26.88
C LEU A 413 6.39 16.56 -26.14
N SER A 414 7.56 17.21 -26.14
CA SER A 414 8.73 16.71 -25.40
C SER A 414 8.55 16.74 -23.87
N THR A 415 7.52 17.43 -23.38
CA THR A 415 7.21 17.52 -21.94
C THR A 415 6.27 16.40 -21.46
N CYS A 416 5.63 15.68 -22.39
CA CYS A 416 4.73 14.58 -22.05
C CYS A 416 5.45 13.50 -21.24
N GLY A 417 4.86 13.13 -20.09
CA GLY A 417 5.45 12.20 -19.12
C GLY A 417 6.11 12.87 -17.90
N GLN A 418 6.29 14.19 -17.91
CA GLN A 418 6.69 14.95 -16.72
C GLN A 418 5.51 15.11 -15.73
N PRO A 419 5.77 15.37 -14.44
CA PRO A 419 4.73 15.54 -13.42
C PRO A 419 3.71 16.62 -13.76
N VAL A 420 2.43 16.30 -13.57
CA VAL A 420 1.32 17.26 -13.69
C VAL A 420 0.31 17.07 -12.58
N GLU A 421 0.03 18.13 -11.84
CA GLU A 421 -0.94 18.12 -10.74
C GLU A 421 -2.31 18.71 -11.13
N THR A 422 -2.37 19.50 -12.20
CA THR A 422 -3.59 20.21 -12.59
C THR A 422 -3.92 20.00 -14.06
N ALA A 423 -5.21 19.90 -14.34
CA ALA A 423 -5.77 19.81 -15.69
C ALA A 423 -7.11 20.56 -15.76
N GLN A 424 -7.56 20.87 -16.97
CA GLN A 424 -8.83 21.53 -17.28
C GLN A 424 -9.77 20.66 -18.13
N THR A 425 -9.21 19.76 -18.94
CA THR A 425 -9.99 18.90 -19.85
C THR A 425 -10.68 17.77 -19.10
N LYS A 426 -12.02 17.76 -19.18
CA LYS A 426 -12.87 16.64 -18.77
C LYS A 426 -13.10 15.69 -19.93
N PHE A 427 -13.35 14.43 -19.62
CA PHE A 427 -13.72 13.41 -20.60
C PHE A 427 -15.16 12.98 -20.38
N GLU A 428 -15.94 12.95 -21.47
CA GLU A 428 -17.27 12.32 -21.49
C GLU A 428 -17.14 10.81 -21.36
N MET A 429 -16.14 10.24 -22.05
CA MET A 429 -15.78 8.85 -21.89
C MET A 429 -14.34 8.54 -22.27
N PHE A 430 -13.81 7.47 -21.69
CA PHE A 430 -12.62 6.78 -22.17
C PHE A 430 -12.76 5.26 -21.97
N SER A 431 -12.05 4.49 -22.78
CA SER A 431 -11.90 3.04 -22.67
C SER A 431 -10.47 2.66 -23.07
N LEU A 432 -9.65 2.28 -22.09
CA LEU A 432 -8.25 1.91 -22.24
C LEU A 432 -8.07 0.39 -22.07
N SER A 433 -7.21 -0.22 -22.88
CA SER A 433 -6.84 -1.65 -22.77
C SER A 433 -5.45 -1.89 -23.36
N GLY A 434 -4.83 -3.02 -23.03
CA GLY A 434 -3.51 -3.37 -23.56
C GLY A 434 -3.31 -4.88 -23.73
N THR A 435 -2.38 -5.29 -24.58
CA THR A 435 -1.99 -6.69 -24.77
C THR A 435 -1.02 -7.17 -23.68
N PHE A 436 -1.40 -6.97 -22.41
CA PHE A 436 -0.55 -7.28 -21.25
C PHE A 436 -0.11 -8.74 -21.24
N GLY A 437 1.19 -8.96 -21.04
CA GLY A 437 1.80 -10.29 -20.86
C GLY A 437 1.73 -10.79 -19.41
N THR A 438 0.94 -10.15 -18.55
CA THR A 438 0.83 -10.43 -17.11
C THR A 438 -0.62 -10.39 -16.65
N SER A 439 -0.95 -11.15 -15.60
CA SER A 439 -2.21 -11.03 -14.88
C SER A 439 -2.20 -9.94 -13.80
N TYR A 440 -1.04 -9.39 -13.47
CA TYR A 440 -0.86 -8.38 -12.43
C TYR A 440 -0.86 -6.99 -13.06
N VAL A 441 -2.05 -6.42 -13.21
CA VAL A 441 -2.27 -5.07 -13.73
C VAL A 441 -3.10 -4.27 -12.73
N PHE A 442 -2.66 -3.05 -12.47
CA PHE A 442 -3.22 -2.14 -11.46
C PHE A 442 -3.86 -0.94 -12.20
N PRO A 443 -5.20 -0.81 -12.15
CA PRO A 443 -5.93 0.25 -12.85
C PRO A 443 -5.91 1.57 -12.08
N GLU A 444 -5.41 2.63 -12.70
CA GLU A 444 -5.22 3.95 -12.11
C GLU A 444 -6.08 4.99 -12.84
N VAL A 445 -6.75 5.86 -12.07
CA VAL A 445 -7.43 7.05 -12.61
C VAL A 445 -7.23 8.20 -11.64
N LEU A 446 -6.58 9.26 -12.11
CA LEU A 446 -6.22 10.41 -11.29
C LEU A 446 -6.75 11.70 -11.92
N TYR A 447 -7.47 12.48 -11.12
CA TYR A 447 -8.00 13.80 -11.48
C TYR A 447 -7.10 14.95 -11.05
N SER A 448 -7.35 16.10 -11.66
CA SER A 448 -6.78 17.42 -11.29
C SER A 448 -6.85 17.66 -9.79
N GLY A 449 -5.75 18.16 -9.22
CA GLY A 449 -5.53 18.28 -7.78
C GLY A 449 -5.10 16.98 -7.11
N VAL A 450 -4.61 15.99 -7.87
CA VAL A 450 -4.16 14.68 -7.38
C VAL A 450 -5.27 13.97 -6.60
N GLN A 451 -6.41 13.75 -7.25
CA GLN A 451 -7.61 13.21 -6.61
C GLN A 451 -8.04 11.90 -7.26
N LEU A 452 -8.44 10.92 -6.46
CA LEU A 452 -8.99 9.67 -6.97
C LEU A 452 -10.39 9.88 -7.58
N ALA A 453 -10.83 8.90 -8.37
CA ALA A 453 -12.11 8.89 -9.08
C ALA A 453 -13.09 7.80 -8.56
N PRO A 454 -13.44 7.78 -7.26
CA PRO A 454 -14.27 6.72 -6.67
C PRO A 454 -15.60 6.57 -7.40
N GLY A 455 -15.87 5.37 -7.91
CA GLY A 455 -17.15 5.05 -8.55
C GLY A 455 -17.36 5.65 -9.95
N GLU A 456 -16.39 6.37 -10.52
CA GLU A 456 -16.50 7.01 -11.84
C GLU A 456 -15.95 6.15 -13.00
N PHE A 457 -15.27 5.04 -12.68
CA PHE A 457 -14.77 4.07 -13.64
C PHE A 457 -15.11 2.63 -13.24
N GLU A 458 -14.91 1.71 -14.18
CA GLU A 458 -15.03 0.27 -14.03
C GLU A 458 -13.91 -0.43 -14.79
N VAL A 459 -13.57 -1.64 -14.33
CA VAL A 459 -12.77 -2.58 -15.09
C VAL A 459 -13.65 -3.72 -15.56
N LEU A 460 -13.67 -3.94 -16.86
CA LEU A 460 -14.44 -5.01 -17.48
C LEU A 460 -13.65 -6.33 -17.46
N ARG A 461 -14.37 -7.46 -17.48
CA ARG A 461 -13.79 -8.82 -17.48
C ARG A 461 -12.78 -9.07 -18.59
N ASP A 462 -12.88 -8.33 -19.68
CA ASP A 462 -12.02 -8.43 -20.86
C ASP A 462 -10.82 -7.48 -20.85
N GLY A 463 -10.51 -6.86 -19.70
CA GLY A 463 -9.29 -6.08 -19.50
C GLY A 463 -9.40 -4.60 -19.86
N ARG A 464 -10.61 -4.09 -20.11
CA ARG A 464 -10.84 -2.67 -20.38
C ARG A 464 -11.07 -1.88 -19.10
N LEU A 465 -10.27 -0.82 -18.91
CA LEU A 465 -10.53 0.25 -17.95
C LEU A 465 -11.39 1.32 -18.63
N LYS A 466 -12.58 1.57 -18.08
CA LYS A 466 -13.60 2.40 -18.74
C LYS A 466 -14.26 3.36 -17.77
N SER A 467 -14.51 4.59 -18.20
CA SER A 467 -15.39 5.53 -17.48
C SER A 467 -16.86 5.06 -17.49
N LYS A 468 -17.55 5.15 -16.34
CA LYS A 468 -18.99 4.78 -16.25
C LYS A 468 -19.92 5.84 -16.85
N ARG A 469 -19.62 7.13 -16.66
CA ARG A 469 -20.37 8.32 -17.13
C ARG A 469 -19.39 9.50 -17.27
N GLY A 470 -19.83 10.64 -17.82
CA GLY A 470 -19.00 11.84 -17.96
C GLY A 470 -18.29 12.20 -16.65
N MET A 471 -16.97 12.35 -16.73
CA MET A 471 -16.10 12.49 -15.56
C MET A 471 -16.36 13.81 -14.83
N SER A 472 -16.42 13.77 -13.49
CA SER A 472 -16.77 14.92 -12.67
C SER A 472 -15.69 16.02 -12.69
N LYS A 473 -14.43 15.62 -12.85
CA LYS A 473 -13.24 16.49 -12.79
C LYS A 473 -12.32 16.30 -14.00
N PRO A 474 -11.44 17.29 -14.29
CA PRO A 474 -10.45 17.14 -15.34
C PRO A 474 -9.47 16.00 -15.07
N LEU A 475 -9.12 15.26 -16.11
CA LEU A 475 -8.29 14.05 -16.03
C LEU A 475 -6.79 14.41 -16.04
N ILE A 476 -6.00 13.90 -15.09
CA ILE A 476 -4.53 13.92 -15.21
C ILE A 476 -4.09 12.69 -15.99
N THR A 477 -4.52 11.51 -15.54
CA THR A 477 -4.18 10.24 -16.18
C THR A 477 -5.23 9.16 -15.94
N ALA A 478 -5.36 8.27 -16.93
CA ALA A 478 -5.97 6.95 -16.77
C ALA A 478 -4.96 5.91 -17.28
N THR A 479 -4.54 5.00 -16.40
CA THR A 479 -3.40 4.10 -16.63
C THR A 479 -3.74 2.67 -16.26
N LEU A 480 -3.17 1.73 -17.01
CA LEU A 480 -3.10 0.32 -16.68
C LEU A 480 -1.64 -0.02 -16.43
N PHE A 481 -1.28 -0.20 -15.16
CA PHE A 481 0.08 -0.44 -14.72
C PHE A 481 0.33 -1.94 -14.50
N GLY A 482 1.08 -2.57 -15.39
CA GLY A 482 1.38 -4.00 -15.37
C GLY A 482 2.77 -4.33 -14.81
N ARG A 483 2.87 -5.39 -14.01
CA ARG A 483 4.15 -5.95 -13.52
C ARG A 483 4.42 -7.35 -14.05
N LEU A 484 5.60 -7.54 -14.63
CA LEU A 484 6.11 -8.84 -15.09
C LEU A 484 7.22 -9.29 -14.14
N TYR A 485 6.82 -9.78 -12.97
CA TYR A 485 7.75 -10.12 -11.88
C TYR A 485 8.80 -11.15 -12.28
N GLU A 486 8.46 -12.08 -13.18
CA GLU A 486 9.36 -13.10 -13.72
C GLU A 486 10.46 -12.54 -14.64
N LYS A 487 10.29 -11.30 -15.13
CA LYS A 487 11.29 -10.58 -15.91
C LYS A 487 12.16 -9.65 -15.05
N ASP A 488 11.92 -9.57 -13.74
CA ASP A 488 12.76 -8.76 -12.86
C ASP A 488 14.16 -9.41 -12.73
N PRO A 489 15.25 -8.63 -12.85
CA PRO A 489 16.57 -9.14 -12.52
C PRO A 489 16.70 -9.42 -11.01
N PRO A 490 17.69 -10.23 -10.59
CA PRO A 490 17.99 -10.41 -9.17
C PRO A 490 18.17 -9.07 -8.46
N HIS A 491 17.63 -8.98 -7.24
CA HIS A 491 17.70 -7.75 -6.45
C HIS A 491 19.17 -7.47 -6.09
N PRO A 492 19.74 -6.30 -6.47
CA PRO A 492 21.19 -6.07 -6.39
C PRO A 492 21.74 -5.92 -4.98
N LEU A 493 20.86 -5.69 -3.99
CA LEU A 493 21.24 -5.64 -2.59
C LEU A 493 21.30 -7.03 -1.94
N ARG A 494 20.91 -8.10 -2.66
CA ARG A 494 20.87 -9.49 -2.17
C ARG A 494 22.02 -10.33 -2.70
#